data_AF-A0A356XFC6-F1
#
_entry.id   AF-A0A356XFC6-F1
#
_cell.length_a   1.000
_cell.length_b   1.000
_cell.length_c   1.000
_cell.angle_alpha   90.00
_cell.angle_beta   90.00
_cell.angle_gamma   90.00
#
_symmetry.space_group_name_H-M   'P 1'
#
loop_
_entity.id
_entity.type
_entity.pdbx_description
1 polymer ?
#
loop_
_entity_poly.entity_id
_entity_poly.type
_entity_poly.pdbx_seq_one_letter_code
_entity_poly.pdbx_strand_id
1 'polypeptide(L)'
;MTVRDGDKAELLPLAESFAALGFDLYATGGTALYLNKHGVAASSVRKIDEGSPNILDLIDSGKIAYVVNTPTRGRKPGRDGFKIRRKAVESSIPCFTSLDTVKAMLLCLKMGIREEEMEIVNLTTLAKDTGEMRS
;
A
#
# COMPACT_ATOMS: atom_id res chain seq x y z
N MET A 1 3.06 -1.93 -6.31
CA MET A 1 2.66 -3.11 -5.52
C MET A 1 3.58 -4.29 -5.81
N THR A 2 4.12 -4.94 -4.79
CA THR A 2 4.91 -6.17 -4.95
C THR A 2 4.70 -7.09 -3.76
N VAL A 3 3.97 -8.18 -3.96
CA VAL A 3 3.59 -9.10 -2.88
C VAL A 3 4.13 -10.51 -3.13
N ARG A 4 4.19 -11.33 -2.07
CA ARG A 4 4.48 -12.76 -2.22
C ARG A 4 3.28 -13.48 -2.86
N ASP A 5 3.53 -14.64 -3.45
CA ASP A 5 2.48 -15.36 -4.19
C ASP A 5 1.24 -15.70 -3.34
N GLY A 6 1.46 -16.09 -2.07
CA GLY A 6 0.37 -16.41 -1.14
C GLY A 6 -0.54 -15.23 -0.79
N ASP A 7 -0.11 -14.00 -1.01
CA ASP A 7 -0.87 -12.79 -0.66
C ASP A 7 -1.61 -12.22 -1.89
N LYS A 8 -1.45 -12.81 -3.07
CA LYS A 8 -2.04 -12.28 -4.31
C LYS A 8 -3.57 -12.32 -4.31
N ALA A 9 -4.16 -13.39 -3.79
CA ALA A 9 -5.61 -13.53 -3.71
C ALA A 9 -6.23 -12.48 -2.78
N GLU A 10 -5.58 -12.20 -1.65
CA GLU A 10 -6.01 -11.16 -0.71
C GLU A 10 -5.78 -9.75 -1.27
N LEU A 11 -4.70 -9.56 -2.04
CA LEU A 11 -4.39 -8.28 -2.69
C LEU A 11 -5.45 -7.88 -3.74
N LEU A 12 -6.03 -8.84 -4.45
CA LEU A 12 -6.92 -8.58 -5.59
C LEU A 12 -8.06 -7.59 -5.29
N PRO A 13 -8.94 -7.81 -4.28
CA PRO A 13 -10.01 -6.87 -3.98
C PRO A 13 -9.51 -5.49 -3.49
N LEU A 14 -8.30 -5.43 -2.93
CA LEU A 14 -7.67 -4.17 -2.55
C LEU A 14 -7.21 -3.40 -3.79
N ALA A 15 -6.59 -4.08 -4.74
CA ALA A 15 -6.15 -3.50 -6.01
C ALA A 15 -7.35 -3.00 -6.85
N GLU A 16 -8.44 -3.77 -6.92
CA GLU A 16 -9.71 -3.32 -7.53
C GLU A 16 -10.21 -2.03 -6.91
N SER A 17 -10.18 -1.95 -5.58
CA SER A 17 -10.64 -0.76 -4.87
C SER A 17 -9.73 0.46 -5.12
N PHE A 18 -8.41 0.29 -5.21
CA PHE A 18 -7.51 1.38 -5.61
C PHE A 18 -7.81 1.84 -7.04
N ALA A 19 -7.99 0.91 -7.98
CA ALA A 19 -8.33 1.25 -9.35
C ALA A 19 -9.67 2.00 -9.43
N ALA A 20 -10.68 1.58 -8.65
CA ALA A 20 -11.97 2.26 -8.57
C ALA A 20 -11.87 3.68 -7.97
N LEU A 21 -10.87 3.94 -7.13
CA LEU A 21 -10.55 5.27 -6.60
C LEU A 21 -9.71 6.12 -7.57
N GLY A 22 -9.40 5.60 -8.77
CA GLY A 22 -8.65 6.32 -9.80
C GLY A 22 -7.13 6.24 -9.67
N PHE A 23 -6.59 5.30 -8.87
CA PHE A 23 -5.14 5.10 -8.79
C PHE A 23 -4.60 4.31 -9.97
N ASP A 24 -3.49 4.78 -10.53
CA ASP A 24 -2.66 3.98 -11.43
C ASP A 24 -1.90 2.89 -10.65
N LEU A 25 -2.07 1.64 -11.08
CA LEU A 25 -1.42 0.50 -10.44
C LEU A 25 -0.14 0.12 -11.18
N TYR A 26 0.98 0.16 -10.47
CA TYR A 26 2.24 -0.41 -10.91
C TYR A 26 2.56 -1.65 -10.08
N ALA A 27 3.00 -2.74 -10.71
CA ALA A 27 3.35 -3.96 -9.98
C ALA A 27 4.50 -4.76 -10.59
N THR A 28 5.27 -5.46 -9.76
CA THR A 28 6.32 -6.37 -10.26
C THR A 28 5.70 -7.47 -11.10
N GLY A 29 6.43 -8.02 -12.08
CA GLY A 29 5.87 -8.89 -13.13
C GLY A 29 4.91 -9.97 -12.63
N GLY A 30 5.29 -10.72 -11.59
CA GLY A 30 4.44 -11.79 -11.03
C GLY A 30 3.16 -11.29 -10.36
N THR A 31 3.17 -10.09 -9.78
CA THR A 31 1.98 -9.44 -9.20
C THR A 31 1.13 -8.80 -10.30
N ALA A 32 1.74 -8.07 -11.24
CA ALA A 32 1.03 -7.46 -12.37
C ALA A 32 0.30 -8.51 -13.22
N LEU A 33 0.98 -9.62 -13.55
CA LEU A 33 0.37 -10.72 -14.29
C LEU A 33 -0.86 -11.29 -13.59
N TYR A 34 -0.79 -11.45 -12.27
CA TYR A 34 -1.92 -11.96 -11.49
C TYR A 34 -3.10 -11.00 -11.52
N LEU A 35 -2.87 -9.70 -11.30
CA LEU A 35 -3.90 -8.67 -11.33
C LEU A 35 -4.55 -8.57 -12.72
N ASN A 36 -3.74 -8.47 -13.77
CA ASN A 36 -4.23 -8.37 -15.14
C ASN A 36 -5.05 -9.60 -15.57
N LYS A 37 -4.68 -10.81 -15.11
CA LYS A 37 -5.47 -12.04 -15.34
C LYS A 37 -6.87 -12.01 -14.71
N HIS A 38 -7.08 -11.18 -13.69
CA HIS A 38 -8.35 -11.01 -13.01
C HIS A 38 -9.03 -9.69 -13.38
N GLY A 39 -8.62 -9.04 -14.47
CA GLY A 39 -9.27 -7.83 -14.99
C GLY A 39 -8.84 -6.53 -14.31
N VAL A 40 -7.86 -6.56 -13.41
CA VAL A 40 -7.32 -5.36 -12.75
C VAL A 40 -6.09 -4.88 -13.50
N ALA A 41 -6.23 -3.76 -14.20
CA ALA A 41 -5.14 -3.15 -14.97
C ALA A 41 -3.98 -2.75 -14.06
N ALA A 42 -2.81 -3.38 -14.26
CA ALA A 42 -1.59 -3.03 -13.56
C ALA A 42 -0.39 -3.02 -14.52
N SER A 43 0.31 -1.88 -14.58
CA SER A 43 1.54 -1.72 -15.34
C SER A 43 2.66 -2.52 -14.72
N SER A 44 3.30 -3.39 -15.51
CA SER A 44 4.43 -4.18 -15.02
C SER A 44 5.67 -3.30 -14.86
N VAL A 45 6.32 -3.38 -13.71
CA VAL A 45 7.61 -2.73 -13.43
C VAL A 45 8.69 -3.79 -13.16
N ARG A 46 9.90 -3.51 -13.64
CA ARG A 46 11.06 -4.37 -13.42
C ARG A 46 11.49 -4.34 -11.96
N LYS A 47 11.99 -5.48 -11.49
CA LYS A 47 12.75 -5.56 -10.24
C LYS A 47 14.11 -4.88 -10.39
N ILE A 48 14.81 -4.74 -9.26
CA ILE A 48 16.07 -4.00 -9.19
C ILE A 48 17.17 -4.73 -9.99
N ASP A 49 17.17 -6.06 -9.96
CA ASP A 49 18.10 -6.92 -10.69
C ASP A 49 17.77 -7.08 -12.20
N GLU A 50 16.58 -6.67 -12.62
CA GLU A 50 16.09 -6.78 -14.01
C GLU A 50 16.48 -5.55 -14.88
N GLY A 51 17.22 -4.58 -14.33
CA GLY A 51 17.70 -3.39 -15.04
C GLY A 51 16.70 -2.24 -15.13
N SER A 52 17.09 -1.10 -15.71
CA SER A 52 16.32 0.16 -15.71
C SER A 52 15.42 0.32 -16.96
N PRO A 53 14.23 0.96 -16.86
CA PRO A 53 13.61 1.49 -15.64
C PRO A 53 13.07 0.39 -14.72
N ASN A 54 13.42 0.45 -13.44
CA ASN A 54 12.95 -0.43 -12.37
C ASN A 54 12.11 0.32 -11.33
N ILE A 55 11.68 -0.42 -10.31
CA ILE A 55 10.85 0.14 -9.22
C ILE A 55 11.50 1.30 -8.46
N LEU A 56 12.83 1.36 -8.32
CA LEU A 56 13.51 2.48 -7.69
C LEU A 56 13.44 3.72 -8.58
N ASP A 57 13.64 3.56 -9.89
CA ASP A 57 13.52 4.64 -10.86
C ASP A 57 12.10 5.23 -10.86
N LEU A 58 11.08 4.39 -10.72
CA LEU A 58 9.69 4.86 -10.57
C LEU A 58 9.48 5.66 -9.29
N ILE A 59 10.02 5.18 -8.16
CA ILE A 59 9.96 5.92 -6.89
C ILE A 59 10.64 7.29 -7.06
N ASP A 60 11.83 7.33 -7.65
CA ASP A 60 12.60 8.56 -7.88
C ASP A 60 11.91 9.53 -8.84
N SER A 61 11.09 9.03 -9.77
CA SER A 61 10.33 9.87 -10.69
C SER A 61 9.17 10.66 -10.05
N GLY A 62 8.86 10.41 -8.77
CA GLY A 62 7.72 11.03 -8.07
C GLY A 62 6.36 10.48 -8.48
N LYS A 63 6.30 9.44 -9.31
CA LYS A 63 5.04 8.81 -9.77
C LYS A 63 4.39 7.88 -8.75
N ILE A 64 5.05 7.59 -7.63
CA ILE A 64 4.59 6.61 -6.64
C ILE A 64 4.12 7.33 -5.38
N ALA A 65 2.81 7.26 -5.10
CA ALA A 65 2.23 7.78 -3.86
C ALA A 65 2.28 6.78 -2.70
N TYR A 66 2.18 5.48 -3.00
CA TYR A 66 2.15 4.42 -2.00
C TYR A 66 2.94 3.19 -2.45
N VAL A 67 3.64 2.56 -1.51
CA VAL A 67 4.30 1.27 -1.73
C VAL A 67 3.63 0.19 -0.90
N VAL A 68 3.19 -0.88 -1.55
CA VAL A 68 2.75 -2.12 -0.89
C VAL A 68 3.79 -3.20 -1.12
N ASN A 69 4.44 -3.64 -0.06
CA ASN A 69 5.45 -4.70 -0.09
C ASN A 69 5.32 -5.69 1.08
N THR A 70 4.66 -6.83 0.86
CA THR A 70 4.58 -7.90 1.86
C THR A 70 5.92 -8.65 1.97
N PRO A 71 6.47 -8.87 3.17
CA PRO A 71 7.73 -9.58 3.34
C PRO A 71 7.59 -11.07 2.96
N THR A 72 8.57 -11.57 2.20
CA THR A 72 8.76 -13.01 1.95
C THR A 72 9.49 -13.66 3.12
N ARG A 73 9.18 -14.93 3.46
CA ARG A 73 9.93 -15.68 4.48
C ARG A 73 11.43 -15.73 4.15
N GLY A 74 12.27 -15.53 5.17
CA GLY A 74 13.74 -15.49 5.08
C GLY A 74 14.33 -14.09 5.23
N ARG A 75 15.07 -13.86 6.33
CA ARG A 75 15.78 -12.60 6.65
C ARG A 75 17.12 -12.54 5.91
N LYS A 76 17.12 -12.50 4.58
CA LYS A 76 18.34 -12.19 3.81
C LYS A 76 18.40 -10.68 3.55
N PRO A 77 19.31 -9.93 4.22
CA PRO A 77 19.61 -8.55 3.85
C PRO A 77 20.07 -8.53 2.38
N GLY A 78 19.55 -7.60 1.57
CA GLY A 78 19.92 -7.47 0.15
C GLY A 78 18.87 -7.93 -0.87
N ARG A 79 17.77 -8.58 -0.45
CA ARG A 79 16.63 -8.85 -1.35
C ARG A 79 15.95 -7.53 -1.76
N ASP A 80 15.39 -7.49 -2.96
CA ASP A 80 14.75 -6.29 -3.51
C ASP A 80 13.73 -5.66 -2.58
N GLY A 81 12.93 -6.49 -1.88
CA GLY A 81 11.95 -5.98 -0.91
C GLY A 81 12.58 -5.08 0.15
N PHE A 82 13.78 -5.40 0.65
CA PHE A 82 14.47 -4.51 1.60
C PHE A 82 14.87 -3.17 0.96
N LYS A 83 15.45 -3.21 -0.25
CA LYS A 83 15.85 -2.01 -0.98
C LYS A 83 14.66 -1.12 -1.34
N ILE A 84 13.55 -1.71 -1.77
CA ILE A 84 12.29 -1.02 -2.06
C ILE A 84 11.76 -0.31 -0.81
N ARG A 85 11.67 -1.01 0.33
CA ARG A 85 11.19 -0.42 1.58
C ARG A 85 12.10 0.72 2.04
N ARG A 86 13.42 0.53 1.98
CA ARG A 86 14.40 1.56 2.32
C ARG A 86 14.22 2.79 1.43
N LYS A 87 14.12 2.60 0.12
CA LYS A 87 13.96 3.69 -0.85
C LYS A 87 12.65 4.45 -0.65
N ALA A 88 11.56 3.76 -0.37
CA ALA A 88 10.27 4.39 -0.06
C ALA A 88 10.38 5.29 1.18
N VAL A 89 11.02 4.82 2.25
CA VAL A 89 11.28 5.61 3.47
C VAL A 89 12.18 6.82 3.17
N GLU A 90 13.28 6.62 2.42
CA GLU A 90 14.20 7.70 2.02
C GLU A 90 13.51 8.76 1.14
N SER A 91 12.42 8.40 0.47
CA SER A 91 11.65 9.29 -0.41
C SER A 91 10.36 9.81 0.24
N SER A 92 10.17 9.59 1.55
CA SER A 92 8.95 9.97 2.30
C SER A 92 7.66 9.41 1.72
N ILE A 93 7.72 8.25 1.07
CA ILE A 93 6.56 7.54 0.52
C ILE A 93 6.09 6.50 1.53
N PRO A 94 4.80 6.52 1.95
CA PRO A 94 4.26 5.51 2.85
C PRO A 94 4.44 4.10 2.28
N CYS A 95 5.01 3.22 3.11
CA CYS A 95 5.32 1.85 2.73
C CYS A 95 4.59 0.85 3.65
N PHE A 96 3.65 0.11 3.08
CA PHE A 96 2.84 -0.88 3.78
C PHE A 96 3.40 -2.28 3.61
N THR A 97 3.61 -2.98 4.73
CA THR A 97 4.13 -4.35 4.74
C THR A 97 3.11 -5.41 5.12
N SER A 98 1.88 -5.01 5.42
CA SER A 98 0.74 -5.87 5.73
C SER A 98 -0.45 -5.45 4.88
N LEU A 99 -1.18 -6.42 4.33
CA LEU A 99 -2.41 -6.17 3.59
C LEU A 99 -3.55 -5.71 4.49
N ASP A 100 -3.57 -6.12 5.77
CA ASP A 100 -4.52 -5.59 6.76
C ASP A 100 -4.39 -4.08 6.93
N THR A 101 -3.16 -3.58 6.99
CA THR A 101 -2.89 -2.13 7.08
C THR A 101 -3.32 -1.41 5.79
N VAL A 102 -3.08 -2.02 4.63
CA VAL A 102 -3.54 -1.48 3.35
C VAL A 102 -5.07 -1.40 3.32
N LYS A 103 -5.77 -2.42 3.81
CA LYS A 103 -7.23 -2.47 3.89
C LYS A 103 -7.79 -1.36 4.81
N ALA A 104 -7.18 -1.16 5.97
CA ALA A 104 -7.57 -0.08 6.88
C ALA A 104 -7.33 1.31 6.25
N MET A 105 -6.17 1.52 5.62
CA MET A 105 -5.88 2.78 4.93
C MET A 105 -6.86 3.05 3.79
N LEU A 106 -7.16 2.03 2.99
CA LEU A 106 -8.12 2.12 1.89
C LEU A 106 -9.54 2.44 2.38
N LEU A 107 -9.93 1.96 3.56
CA LEU A 107 -11.20 2.36 4.20
C LEU A 107 -11.21 3.86 4.49
N CYS A 108 -10.13 4.39 5.07
CA CYS A 108 -10.01 5.83 5.31
C CYS A 108 -10.07 6.64 4.01
N LEU A 109 -9.38 6.20 2.95
CA LEU A 109 -9.44 6.86 1.64
C LEU A 109 -10.88 6.90 1.08
N LYS A 110 -11.64 5.80 1.24
CA LYS A 110 -13.04 5.72 0.79
C LYS A 110 -13.99 6.61 1.59
N MET A 111 -13.68 6.92 2.84
CA MET A 111 -14.49 7.84 3.64
C MET A 111 -14.38 9.28 3.12
N GLY A 112 -13.29 9.63 2.45
CA GLY A 112 -13.12 10.95 1.84
C GLY A 112 -13.09 12.11 2.84
N ILE A 113 -12.90 11.82 4.14
CA ILE A 113 -12.84 12.82 5.20
C ILE A 113 -11.62 13.70 4.95
N ARG A 114 -11.87 15.00 4.84
CA ARG A 114 -10.81 16.00 4.70
C ARG A 114 -10.40 16.54 6.07
N GLU A 115 -9.21 17.13 6.15
CA GLU A 115 -8.68 17.67 7.40
C GLU A 115 -9.62 18.71 8.01
N GLU A 116 -10.29 19.50 7.18
CA GLU A 116 -11.24 20.54 7.63
C GLU A 116 -12.54 19.95 8.21
N GLU A 117 -12.84 18.68 7.91
CA GLU A 117 -14.00 17.95 8.44
C GLU A 117 -13.66 17.22 9.74
N MET A 118 -12.39 17.24 10.15
CA MET A 118 -11.90 16.54 11.33
C MET A 118 -12.07 17.42 12.57
N GLU A 119 -12.89 16.96 13.52
CA GLU A 119 -13.10 17.67 14.78
C GLU A 119 -11.94 17.44 15.74
N ILE A 120 -11.40 18.54 16.32
CA ILE A 120 -10.41 18.45 17.39
C ILE A 120 -11.14 18.09 18.68
N VAL A 121 -10.99 16.84 19.11
CA VAL A 121 -11.58 16.37 20.35
C VAL A 121 -10.56 16.45 21.49
N ASN A 122 -10.98 17.00 22.62
CA ASN A 122 -10.19 16.95 23.85
C ASN A 122 -10.25 15.53 24.45
N LEU A 123 -9.09 14.88 24.59
CA LEU A 123 -9.01 13.51 25.09
C LEU A 123 -9.60 13.35 26.50
N THR A 124 -9.60 14.40 27.32
CA THR A 124 -10.15 14.37 28.68
C THR A 124 -11.68 14.42 28.72
N THR A 125 -12.32 14.95 27.68
CA THR A 125 -13.80 14.97 27.57
C THR A 125 -14.31 13.71 26.88
N LEU A 126 -13.53 13.13 25.94
CA LEU A 126 -13.89 11.91 25.23
C LEU A 126 -14.17 10.71 26.16
N ALA A 127 -13.42 10.58 27.27
CA ALA A 127 -13.63 9.49 28.23
C ALA A 127 -14.95 9.58 29.01
N LYS A 128 -15.54 10.79 29.12
CA LYS A 128 -16.80 11.01 29.85
C LYS A 128 -18.01 10.59 29.01
N ASP A 129 -17.97 10.83 27.71
CA ASP A 129 -19.07 10.49 26.80
C ASP A 129 -19.22 8.97 26.58
N THR A 130 -18.11 8.22 26.70
CA THR A 130 -18.16 6.74 26.64
C THR A 130 -18.63 6.07 27.96
N GLY A 131 -18.88 6.85 29.01
CA GLY A 131 -19.22 6.36 30.35
C GLY A 131 -20.72 6.08 30.60
N GLU A 132 -21.63 6.47 29.71
CA GLU A 132 -23.09 6.35 29.94
C GLU A 132 -23.71 5.00 29.52
N MET A 133 -22.92 4.02 29.07
CA MET A 133 -23.42 2.68 28.69
C MET A 133 -23.10 1.57 29.70
N ARG A 134 -23.07 1.90 31.00
CA ARG A 134 -23.04 0.90 32.08
C ARG A 134 -23.99 1.29 33.21
N SER A 135 -25.25 0.90 33.06
CA SER A 135 -26.19 0.64 34.15
C SER A 135 -26.94 -0.66 33.89
#